data_AF-A0A382L8Z5-F1
#
_entry.id   AF-A0A382L8Z5-F1
#
_cell.length_a   1.000
_cell.length_b   1.000
_cell.length_c   1.000
_cell.angle_alpha   90.00
_cell.angle_beta   90.00
_cell.angle_gamma   90.00
#
_symmetry.space_group_name_H-M   'P 1'
#
loop_
_entity.id
_entity.type
_entity.pdbx_description
1 polymer ?
#
loop_
_entity_poly.entity_id
_entity_poly.type
_entity_poly.pdbx_seq_one_letter_code
_entity_poly.pdbx_strand_id
1 'polypeptide(L)' 'MYNNHKVKDLDELAVIIQSLRSEGKRVAHSHGVFDLLHLGHIRHFEEAKS' A
#
# COMPACT_ATOMS: atom_id res chain seq x y z
N MET A 1 12.65 -21.65 -2.16
CA MET A 1 11.68 -20.69 -1.60
C MET A 1 11.91 -19.37 -2.32
N TYR A 2 10.87 -18.77 -2.92
CA TYR A 2 11.04 -17.56 -3.72
C TYR A 2 11.58 -16.43 -2.84
N ASN A 3 12.72 -15.85 -3.21
CA ASN A 3 13.27 -14.64 -2.60
C ASN A 3 12.42 -13.45 -3.09
N ASN A 4 11.17 -13.37 -2.61
CA ASN A 4 10.20 -12.40 -3.11
C ASN A 4 10.40 -11.07 -2.38
N HIS A 5 11.37 -10.26 -2.84
CA HIS A 5 11.68 -8.93 -2.30
C HIS A 5 10.48 -7.95 -2.29
N LYS A 6 9.35 -8.32 -2.91
CA LYS A 6 8.10 -7.54 -2.90
C LYS A 6 7.39 -7.58 -1.55
N VAL A 7 7.49 -8.68 -0.81
CA VAL A 7 6.84 -8.82 0.50
C VAL A 7 7.85 -8.43 1.56
N LYS A 8 7.45 -7.50 2.43
CA LYS A 8 8.27 -6.96 3.52
C LYS A 8 7.73 -7.45 4.85
N ASP A 9 8.63 -7.71 5.80
CA ASP A 9 8.21 -7.91 7.19
C ASP A 9 7.79 -6.57 7.82
N LEU A 10 7.23 -6.64 9.03
CA LEU A 10 6.67 -5.47 9.69
C LEU A 10 7.74 -4.45 10.09
N ASP A 11 8.95 -4.90 10.43
CA ASP A 11 10.05 -4.02 10.82
C ASP A 11 10.59 -3.27 9.60
N GLU A 12 10.79 -3.98 8.49
CA GLU A 12 11.16 -3.37 7.21
C GLU A 12 10.08 -2.38 6.73
N LEU A 13 8.80 -2.74 6.83
CA LEU A 13 7.70 -1.90 6.41
C LEU A 13 7.62 -0.62 7.25
N ALA A 14 7.85 -0.70 8.56
CA ALA A 14 7.85 0.46 9.45
C ALA A 14 8.89 1.51 9.02
N VAL A 15 10.10 1.07 8.66
CA VAL A 15 11.16 1.96 8.16
C VAL A 15 10.76 2.62 6.84
N ILE A 16 10.21 1.85 5.90
CA ILE A 16 9.75 2.37 4.59
C ILE A 16 8.65 3.43 4.78
N ILE A 17 7.65 3.14 5.61
CA ILE A 17 6.54 4.06 5.89
C ILE A 17 7.06 5.34 6.52
N GLN A 18 8.03 5.26 7.44
CA GLN A 18 8.61 6.44 8.08
C GLN A 18 9.36 7.33 7.07
N SER A 19 10.15 6.75 6.16
CA SER A 19 10.80 7.49 5.07
C SER A 19 9.77 8.21 4.21
N LEU A 20 8.73 7.51 3.75
CA LEU A 20 7.69 8.09 2.90
C LEU A 20 6.94 9.22 3.62
N ARG A 21 6.65 9.07 4.91
CA ARG A 21 6.03 10.13 5.71
C ARG A 21 6.95 11.35 5.86
N SER A 22 8.26 11.15 5.98
CA SER A 22 9.23 12.26 6.05
C SER A 22 9.33 13.06 4.74
N GLU A 23 9.03 12.42 3.61
CA GLU A 23 8.90 13.07 2.29
C GLU A 23 7.54 13.80 2.12
N GLY A 24 6.70 13.83 3.16
CA GLY A 24 5.37 14.45 3.12
C GLY A 24 4.28 13.58 2.48
N LYS A 25 4.55 12.30 2.21
CA LYS A 25 3.55 11.38 1.64
C LYS A 25 2.65 10.82 2.74
N ARG A 26 1.37 10.62 2.41
CA ARG A 26 0.43 9.86 3.24
C ARG A 26 0.45 8.40 2.82
N VAL A 27 0.49 7.51 3.80
CA VAL A 27 0.43 6.06 3.59
C VAL A 27 -0.87 5.55 4.22
N ALA A 28 -1.73 4.95 3.42
CA ALA A 28 -2.99 4.35 3.83
C ALA A 28 -3.00 2.85 3.53
N HIS A 29 -3.76 2.09 4.32
CA HIS A 29 -3.97 0.67 4.08
C HIS A 29 -5.22 0.47 3.24
N SER A 30 -5.09 -0.23 2.10
CA SER A 30 -6.21 -0.64 1.25
C SER A 30 -6.16 -2.15 1.08
N HIS A 31 -7.31 -2.80 1.25
CA HIS A 31 -7.46 -4.25 1.20
C HIS A 31 -8.61 -4.59 0.25
N GLY A 32 -8.47 -5.70 -0.49
CA GLY A 32 -9.43 -6.12 -1.49
C GLY A 32 -8.89 -7.27 -2.32
N VAL A 33 -9.79 -7.97 -3.03
CA VAL A 33 -9.39 -9.05 -3.95
C VAL A 33 -8.68 -8.48 -5.17
N PHE A 34 -9.08 -7.29 -5.64
CA PHE A 34 -8.50 -6.57 -6.78
C PHE A 34 -8.37 -7.39 -8.07
N ASP A 35 -9.16 -8.45 -8.22
CA ASP A 35 -9.25 -9.21 -9.47
C ASP A 35 -10.11 -8.44 -10.48
N LEU A 36 -9.66 -8.40 -11.74
CA LEU A 36 -10.17 -7.54 -12.82
C LEU A 36 -10.45 -6.10 -12.37
N LEU A 37 -9.47 -5.20 -12.53
CA LEU A 37 -9.64 -3.80 -12.14
C LEU A 37 -10.84 -3.14 -12.84
N HIS A 38 -11.75 -2.59 -12.03
CA HIS A 38 -12.92 -1.84 -12.49
C HIS A 38 -13.10 -0.54 -11.70
N LEU A 39 -14.03 0.31 -12.13
CA LEU A 39 -14.29 1.64 -11.55
C LEU A 39 -14.54 1.62 -10.03
N GLY A 40 -15.03 0.50 -9.50
CA GLY A 40 -15.25 0.31 -8.06
C GLY A 40 -13.94 0.36 -7.27
N HIS A 41 -12.87 -0.27 -7.78
CA HIS A 41 -11.55 -0.22 -7.15
C HIS A 41 -10.95 1.19 -7.17
N ILE A 42 -11.15 1.94 -8.27
CA ILE A 42 -10.68 3.33 -8.36
C ILE A 42 -11.36 4.19 -7.30
N ARG A 43 -12.69 4.07 -7.13
CA ARG A 43 -13.43 4.78 -6.08
C ARG A 43 -12.92 4.41 -4.68
N HIS A 44 -12.72 3.12 -4.43
CA HIS A 44 -12.16 2.64 -3.17
C HIS A 44 -10.76 3.22 -2.88
N PHE A 45 -9.90 3.36 -3.90
CA PHE A 45 -8.58 3.98 -3.74
C PHE A 45 -8.65 5.48 -3.47
N GLU A 46 -9.56 6.22 -4.12
CA GLU A 46 -9.77 7.64 -3.84
C GLU A 46 -10.33 7.88 -2.42
N GLU A 47 -11.21 7.00 -1.95
CA GLU A 47 -11.70 6.99 -0.57
C GLU A 47 -10.56 6.72 0.42
N ALA A 48 -9.70 5.73 0.16
CA ALA A 48 -8.57 5.41 1.03
C ALA A 48 -7.48 6.51 1.07
N LYS A 49 -7.43 7.36 0.04
CA LYS A 49 -6.47 8.47 -0.08
C LYS A 49 -6.89 9.72 0.70
N SER A 50 -8.21 9.93 0.86
CA SER A 50 -8.82 11.14 1.42
C SER A 50 -8.78 11.13 2.95
#